data_AF-A0AA88NJM4-F1
#
_entry.id   AF-A0AA88NJM4-F1
#
_cell.length_a   1.000
_cell.length_b   1.000
_cell.length_c   1.000
_cell.angle_alpha   90.00
_cell.angle_beta   90.00
_cell.angle_gamma   90.00
#
_symmetry.space_group_name_H-M   'P 1'
#
loop_
_entity.id
_entity.type
_entity.pdbx_description
1 polymer ?
#
loop_
_entity_poly.entity_id
_entity_poly.type
_entity_poly.pdbx_seq_one_letter_code
_entity_poly.pdbx_strand_id
1 'polypeptide(L)'
;MGPTRAPPPGPALLVPEFCYLTGLTDNMRNDFTIMRDLATHTRLSPEQRENRLNRFVSKISKNASAQDALGRWGLSFENKMLNLTGRVLPAERIIHGARAYEYNPWVADWSKEMRGPLINAIPLGNWPMFFTRRNADIAHSRMQALNKVSGPMGIQMQRSGM
;
A
#
# COMPACT_ATOMS: atom_id res chain seq x y z
N MET A 1 22.60 36.96 27.68
CA MET A 1 21.17 37.25 27.54
C MET A 1 20.91 37.64 26.09
N GLY A 2 20.40 36.72 25.27
CA GLY A 2 20.01 37.01 23.88
C GLY A 2 18.53 37.44 23.84
N PRO A 3 18.13 38.36 22.94
CA PRO A 3 16.78 38.90 22.96
C PRO A 3 15.75 37.83 22.63
N THR A 4 14.97 37.44 23.64
CA THR A 4 13.65 36.82 23.52
C THR A 4 12.71 37.82 22.83
N ARG A 5 12.73 37.87 21.50
CA ARG A 5 11.74 38.63 20.75
C ARG A 5 10.78 37.65 20.08
N ALA A 6 9.70 37.34 20.79
CA ALA A 6 8.52 36.78 20.14
C ALA A 6 8.19 37.69 18.94
N PRO A 7 7.89 37.13 17.75
CA PRO A 7 7.53 37.95 16.61
C PRO A 7 6.35 38.85 16.99
N PRO A 8 6.38 40.13 16.62
CA PRO A 8 5.32 41.07 16.97
C PRO A 8 3.97 40.53 16.49
N PRO A 9 2.89 40.66 17.30
CA PRO A 9 1.58 40.19 16.90
C PRO A 9 1.11 40.95 15.65
N GLY A 10 0.79 40.23 14.59
CA GLY A 10 0.38 40.79 13.30
C GLY A 10 0.46 39.74 12.18
N PRO A 11 -0.14 40.02 11.00
CA PRO A 11 -0.04 39.12 9.86
C PRO A 11 1.42 38.96 9.43
N ALA A 12 1.86 37.72 9.24
CA ALA A 12 3.17 37.43 8.66
C ALA A 12 3.15 37.78 7.17
N LEU A 13 3.83 38.87 6.79
CA LEU A 13 3.99 39.26 5.39
C LEU A 13 5.13 38.44 4.78
N LEU A 14 4.77 37.51 3.90
CA LEU A 14 5.72 36.63 3.23
C LEU A 14 5.99 37.14 1.82
N VAL A 15 7.25 37.08 1.40
CA VAL A 15 7.68 37.33 0.03
C VAL A 15 7.42 36.06 -0.79
N PRO A 16 6.52 36.06 -1.79
CA PRO A 16 6.15 34.84 -2.52
C PRO A 16 7.33 34.12 -3.17
N GLU A 17 8.34 34.86 -3.62
CA GLU A 17 9.56 34.33 -4.24
C GLU A 17 10.41 33.48 -3.27
N PHE A 18 10.19 33.62 -1.96
CA PHE A 18 10.82 32.79 -0.93
C PHE A 18 9.89 31.70 -0.38
N CYS A 19 8.67 31.59 -0.93
CA CYS A 19 7.68 30.63 -0.49
C CYS A 19 7.60 29.46 -1.48
N TYR A 20 7.85 28.26 -0.98
CA TYR A 20 7.62 27.01 -1.72
C TYR A 20 6.38 26.33 -1.18
N LEU A 21 5.46 25.95 -2.08
CA LEU A 21 4.37 25.06 -1.72
C LEU A 21 4.95 23.69 -1.35
N THR A 22 4.59 23.19 -0.17
CA THR A 22 5.03 21.88 0.31
C THR A 22 3.88 20.87 0.24
N GLY A 23 4.23 19.59 0.28
CA GLY A 23 3.27 18.50 0.13
C GLY A 23 2.94 18.19 -1.32
N LEU A 24 1.91 17.36 -1.50
CA LEU A 24 1.43 16.93 -2.81
C LEU A 24 0.05 17.55 -3.05
N THR A 25 -0.15 18.19 -4.19
CA THR A 25 -1.48 18.64 -4.62
C THR A 25 -2.32 17.45 -5.07
N ASP A 26 -3.63 17.60 -5.14
CA ASP A 26 -4.52 16.50 -5.58
C ASP A 26 -4.26 16.11 -7.04
N ASN A 27 -3.91 17.07 -7.90
CA ASN A 27 -3.49 16.77 -9.27
C ASN A 27 -2.24 15.89 -9.31
N MET A 28 -1.25 16.16 -8.45
CA MET A 28 -0.04 15.33 -8.35
C MET A 28 -0.34 13.93 -7.78
N ARG A 29 -1.26 13.82 -6.82
CA ARG A 29 -1.68 12.52 -6.27
C ARG A 29 -2.45 11.68 -7.29
N ASN A 30 -3.24 12.33 -8.15
CA ASN A 30 -4.00 11.69 -9.21
C ASN A 30 -3.14 11.33 -10.43
N ASP A 31 -1.93 11.89 -10.54
CA ASP A 31 -0.96 11.53 -11.57
C ASP A 31 -0.16 10.28 -11.15
N PHE A 32 -0.48 9.17 -11.81
CA PHE A 32 0.18 7.88 -11.59
C PHE A 32 1.68 7.89 -11.88
N THR A 33 2.15 8.72 -12.82
CA THR A 33 3.56 8.80 -13.17
C THR A 33 4.34 9.44 -12.02
N ILE A 34 3.84 10.57 -11.53
CA ILE A 34 4.45 11.30 -10.39
C ILE A 34 4.47 10.41 -9.15
N MET A 35 3.34 9.77 -8.82
CA MET A 35 3.25 8.91 -7.64
C MET A 35 4.12 7.65 -7.75
N ARG A 36 4.29 7.09 -8.95
CA ARG A 36 5.20 5.95 -9.17
C ARG A 36 6.64 6.37 -8.92
N ASP A 37 7.08 7.48 -9.51
CA ASP A 37 8.45 7.96 -9.37
C ASP A 37 8.74 8.37 -7.92
N LEU A 38 7.80 9.05 -7.25
CA LEU A 38 7.90 9.34 -5.82
C LEU A 38 7.99 8.07 -4.96
N ALA A 39 7.22 7.03 -5.29
CA ALA A 39 7.25 5.76 -4.58
C ALA A 39 8.63 5.09 -4.66
N THR A 40 9.37 5.23 -5.77
CA THR A 40 10.73 4.68 -5.89
C THR A 40 11.71 5.26 -4.87
N HIS A 41 11.52 6.52 -4.46
CA HIS A 41 12.40 7.19 -3.50
C HIS A 41 11.91 7.11 -2.05
N THR A 42 10.59 6.98 -1.85
CA THR A 42 9.97 6.96 -0.52
C THR A 42 9.74 5.56 0.03
N ARG A 43 9.61 4.54 -0.83
CA ARG A 43 9.53 3.14 -0.39
C ARG A 43 10.92 2.63 -0.03
N LEU A 44 11.12 2.34 1.25
CA LEU A 44 12.35 1.76 1.77
C LEU A 44 12.12 0.29 2.10
N SER A 45 13.09 -0.55 1.72
CA SER A 45 13.12 -1.93 2.22
C SER A 45 13.34 -1.95 3.73
N PRO A 46 12.97 -3.04 4.43
CA PRO A 46 13.21 -3.18 5.87
C PRO A 46 14.68 -2.93 6.25
N GLU A 47 15.62 -3.51 5.50
CA GLU A 47 17.06 -3.34 5.71
C GLU A 47 17.52 -1.88 5.52
N GLN A 48 17.04 -1.21 4.47
CA GLN A 48 17.36 0.21 4.24
C GLN A 48 16.83 1.09 5.38
N ARG A 49 15.63 0.79 5.88
CA ARG A 49 15.01 1.52 7.00
C ARG A 49 15.81 1.32 8.29
N GLU A 50 16.17 0.07 8.61
CA GLU A 50 16.99 -0.26 9.77
C GLU A 50 18.35 0.48 9.71
N ASN A 51 19.04 0.40 8.58
CA ASN A 51 20.30 1.10 8.37
C ASN A 51 20.20 2.62 8.54
N ARG A 52 19.11 3.24 8.05
CA ARG A 52 18.87 4.69 8.25
C ARG A 52 18.64 5.03 9.72
N LEU A 53 17.88 4.21 10.44
CA LEU A 53 17.64 4.39 11.87
C LEU A 53 18.91 4.22 12.70
N ASN A 54 19.72 3.20 12.43
CA ASN A 54 21.02 3.00 13.11
C ASN A 54 21.97 4.19 12.87
N ARG A 55 22.02 4.71 11.64
CA ARG A 55 22.79 5.93 11.33
C ARG A 55 22.24 7.15 12.06
N PHE A 56 20.92 7.28 12.17
CA PHE A 56 20.29 8.39 12.88
C PHE A 56 20.62 8.37 14.38
N VAL A 57 20.47 7.22 15.04
CA VAL A 57 20.86 7.03 16.45
C VAL A 57 22.36 7.31 16.64
N SER A 58 23.22 6.80 15.75
CA SER A 58 24.66 7.09 15.81
C SER A 58 24.99 8.58 15.63
N LYS A 59 24.21 9.33 14.84
CA LYS A 59 24.41 10.78 14.70
C LYS A 59 23.99 11.52 15.97
N ILE A 60 22.91 11.10 16.62
CA ILE A 60 22.48 11.67 17.90
C ILE A 60 23.52 11.40 19.00
N SER A 61 24.03 10.17 19.08
CA SER A 61 25.02 9.81 20.10
C SER A 61 26.35 10.55 19.95
N LYS A 62 26.76 10.85 18.72
CA LYS A 62 27.98 11.63 18.43
C LYS A 62 27.80 13.15 18.54
N ASN A 63 26.57 13.66 18.62
CA ASN A 63 26.31 15.09 18.69
C ASN A 63 26.30 15.57 20.14
N ALA A 64 27.33 16.33 20.53
CA ALA A 64 27.49 16.84 21.89
C ALA A 64 26.31 17.70 22.38
N SER A 65 25.72 18.54 21.52
CA SER A 65 24.57 19.37 21.90
C SER A 65 23.32 18.53 22.15
N ALA A 66 23.12 17.48 21.35
CA ALA A 66 22.03 16.55 21.58
C ALA A 66 22.22 15.74 22.87
N GLN A 67 23.46 15.30 23.16
CA GLN A 67 23.79 14.59 24.39
C GLN A 67 23.62 15.46 25.64
N ASP A 68 24.05 16.73 25.59
CA ASP A 68 23.84 17.67 26.70
C ASP A 68 22.34 17.91 26.95
N ALA A 69 21.56 18.10 25.89
CA ALA A 69 20.10 18.23 26.01
C ALA A 69 19.49 16.98 26.67
N LEU A 70 19.80 15.78 26.18
CA LEU A 70 19.28 14.52 26.73
C LEU A 70 19.73 14.29 28.19
N GLY A 71 21.00 14.57 28.49
CA GLY A 71 21.58 14.42 29.82
C GLY A 71 20.92 15.32 30.86
N ARG A 72 20.52 16.54 30.50
CA ARG A 72 19.74 17.43 31.39
C ARG A 72 18.39 16.85 31.80
N TRP A 73 17.80 16.01 30.96
CA TRP A 73 16.56 15.27 31.26
C TRP A 73 16.80 13.87 31.85
N GLY A 74 18.06 13.47 32.05
CA GLY A 74 18.41 12.12 32.48
C GLY A 74 18.07 11.05 31.43
N LEU A 75 17.99 11.42 30.15
CA LEU A 75 17.64 10.53 29.04
C LEU A 75 18.87 10.07 28.28
N SER A 76 18.79 8.88 27.69
CA SER A 76 19.78 8.35 26.74
C SER A 76 19.10 7.45 25.72
N PHE A 77 19.65 7.38 24.51
CA PHE A 77 19.21 6.42 23.49
C PHE A 77 20.03 5.15 23.54
N GLU A 78 19.37 4.00 23.39
CA GLU A 78 20.04 2.72 23.19
C GLU A 78 20.64 2.64 21.78
N ASN A 79 21.85 2.07 21.67
CA ASN A 79 22.60 1.97 20.41
C ASN A 79 22.18 0.76 19.55
N LYS A 80 21.25 -0.06 20.02
CA LYS A 80 20.76 -1.26 19.34
C LYS A 80 19.23 -1.17 19.23
N MET A 81 18.71 -1.79 18.18
CA MET A 81 17.26 -1.94 18.04
C MET A 81 16.72 -2.86 19.13
N LEU A 82 15.47 -2.60 19.53
CA LEU A 82 14.77 -3.43 20.50
C LEU A 82 14.51 -4.82 19.90
N ASN A 83 15.01 -5.86 20.57
CA ASN A 83 14.72 -7.24 20.20
C ASN A 83 13.36 -7.64 20.75
N LEU A 84 12.46 -8.04 19.85
CA LEU A 84 11.12 -8.49 20.19
C LEU A 84 10.97 -9.96 19.82
N THR A 85 10.43 -10.76 20.76
CA THR A 85 10.09 -12.16 20.47
C THR A 85 8.70 -12.22 19.88
N GLY A 86 8.62 -12.52 18.59
CA GLY A 86 7.37 -12.75 17.87
C GLY A 86 7.08 -14.24 17.66
N ARG A 87 5.92 -14.53 17.08
CA ARG A 87 5.56 -15.88 16.62
C ARG A 87 5.02 -15.81 15.19
N VAL A 88 5.40 -16.78 14.36
CA VAL A 88 4.84 -16.95 13.02
C VAL A 88 3.66 -17.91 13.14
N LEU A 89 2.48 -17.47 12.72
CA LEU A 89 1.30 -18.33 12.67
C LEU A 89 1.46 -19.37 11.56
N PRO A 90 1.00 -20.62 11.76
CA PRO A 90 0.95 -21.59 10.68
C PRO A 90 0.04 -21.09 9.56
N ALA A 91 0.32 -21.53 8.33
CA ALA A 91 -0.55 -21.24 7.20
C ALA A 91 -1.91 -21.91 7.42
N GLU A 92 -2.99 -21.16 7.17
CA GLU A 92 -4.33 -21.72 7.24
C GLU A 92 -4.62 -22.52 5.97
N ARG A 93 -5.43 -23.58 6.11
CA ARG A 93 -5.86 -24.35 4.94
C ARG A 93 -7.09 -23.68 4.34
N ILE A 94 -7.02 -23.33 3.06
CA ILE A 94 -8.14 -22.68 2.38
C ILE A 94 -9.10 -23.74 1.86
N ILE A 95 -10.38 -23.59 2.17
CA ILE A 95 -11.45 -24.48 1.74
C ILE A 95 -12.24 -23.79 0.62
N HIS A 96 -12.39 -24.45 -0.53
CA HIS A 96 -13.04 -23.95 -1.72
C HIS A 96 -13.93 -25.04 -2.33
N GLY A 97 -15.23 -24.94 -2.06
CA GLY A 97 -16.21 -25.98 -2.39
C GLY A 97 -15.84 -27.31 -1.71
N ALA A 98 -15.72 -28.37 -2.52
CA ALA A 98 -15.29 -29.69 -2.04
C ALA A 98 -13.77 -29.87 -1.96
N ARG A 99 -12.97 -28.83 -2.22
CA ARG A 99 -11.51 -28.89 -2.24
C ARG A 99 -10.92 -28.11 -1.06
N ALA A 100 -9.79 -28.58 -0.57
CA ALA A 100 -8.95 -27.85 0.36
C ALA A 100 -7.54 -27.77 -0.22
N TYR A 101 -6.88 -26.63 -0.09
CA TYR A 101 -5.51 -26.45 -0.56
C TYR A 101 -4.66 -25.70 0.46
N GLU A 102 -3.38 -26.02 0.41
CA GLU A 102 -2.33 -25.32 1.12
C GLU A 102 -1.71 -24.29 0.17
N TYR A 103 -1.15 -23.23 0.74
CA TYR A 103 -0.48 -22.18 -0.01
C TYR A 103 0.84 -21.80 0.69
N ASN A 104 1.72 -21.12 -0.03
CA ASN A 104 2.95 -20.62 0.57
C ASN A 104 2.64 -19.37 1.42
N PRO A 105 2.76 -19.42 2.75
CA PRO A 105 2.43 -18.28 3.62
C PRO A 105 3.36 -17.08 3.43
N TRP A 106 4.58 -17.29 2.91
CA TRP A 106 5.54 -16.22 2.68
C TRP A 106 5.24 -15.39 1.43
N VAL A 107 4.60 -16.00 0.44
CA VAL A 107 4.14 -15.31 -0.77
C VAL A 107 2.73 -14.76 -0.54
N ALA A 108 1.91 -15.47 0.25
CA ALA A 108 0.51 -15.15 0.52
C ALA A 108 -0.33 -14.95 -0.76
N ASP A 109 -0.03 -15.73 -1.81
CA ASP A 109 -0.80 -15.80 -3.05
C ASP A 109 -1.26 -17.24 -3.26
N TRP A 110 -2.54 -17.39 -3.54
CA TRP A 110 -3.22 -18.67 -3.79
C TRP A 110 -4.11 -18.62 -5.05
N SER A 111 -3.85 -17.64 -5.93
CA SER A 111 -4.66 -17.39 -7.14
C SER A 111 -4.64 -18.55 -8.13
N LYS A 112 -3.57 -19.37 -8.13
CA LYS A 112 -3.46 -20.53 -9.02
C LYS A 112 -4.23 -21.73 -8.46
N GLU A 113 -4.16 -21.89 -7.15
CA GLU A 113 -4.76 -22.95 -6.35
C GLU A 113 -6.29 -22.77 -6.29
N MET A 114 -6.77 -21.52 -6.33
CA MET A 114 -8.19 -21.16 -6.41
C MET A 114 -8.88 -21.45 -7.75
N ARG A 115 -8.19 -22.01 -8.75
CA ARG A 115 -8.83 -22.36 -10.03
C ARG A 115 -9.77 -23.55 -9.83
N GLY A 116 -11.06 -23.27 -9.74
CA GLY A 116 -12.08 -24.30 -9.56
C GLY A 116 -13.44 -23.71 -9.17
N PRO A 117 -14.42 -24.58 -8.87
CA PRO A 117 -15.78 -24.14 -8.55
C PRO A 117 -15.82 -23.39 -7.23
N LEU A 118 -16.62 -22.31 -7.20
CA LEU A 118 -16.87 -21.51 -6.01
C LEU A 118 -17.57 -22.34 -4.92
N ILE A 119 -17.41 -21.94 -3.65
CA ILE A 119 -18.13 -22.54 -2.50
C ILE A 119 -19.65 -22.47 -2.74
N ASN A 120 -20.11 -21.30 -3.21
CA ASN A 120 -21.49 -21.08 -3.58
C ASN A 120 -21.52 -20.30 -4.90
N ALA A 121 -21.83 -20.98 -5.99
CA ALA A 121 -21.93 -20.36 -7.30
C ALA A 121 -23.39 -19.98 -7.57
N ILE A 122 -23.64 -18.68 -7.74
CA ILE A 122 -24.98 -18.17 -8.07
C ILE A 122 -25.13 -18.17 -9.60
N PRO A 123 -26.17 -18.81 -10.17
CA PRO A 123 -26.41 -18.79 -11.59
C PRO A 123 -26.81 -17.39 -12.07
N LEU A 124 -26.25 -16.95 -13.20
CA LEU A 124 -26.59 -15.70 -13.88
C LEU A 124 -27.58 -16.01 -14.99
N GLY A 125 -28.87 -15.87 -14.69
CA GLY A 125 -29.97 -16.05 -15.64
C GLY A 125 -30.17 -14.83 -16.53
N ASN A 126 -30.87 -13.82 -16.01
CA ASN A 126 -31.15 -12.58 -16.75
C ASN A 126 -30.22 -11.44 -16.29
N TRP A 127 -29.28 -11.05 -17.15
CA TRP A 127 -28.34 -9.97 -16.87
C TRP A 127 -28.00 -9.21 -18.18
N PRO A 128 -28.10 -7.87 -18.22
CA PRO A 128 -27.77 -7.09 -19.40
C PRO A 128 -26.28 -6.67 -19.42
N MET A 129 -25.72 -6.52 -20.62
CA MET A 129 -24.39 -5.95 -20.84
C MET A 129 -24.49 -4.69 -21.71
N PHE A 130 -24.05 -3.55 -21.17
CA PHE A 130 -24.01 -2.28 -21.89
C PHE A 130 -22.62 -2.03 -22.48
N PHE A 131 -22.57 -1.69 -23.77
CA PHE A 131 -21.34 -1.31 -24.45
C PHE A 131 -21.65 -0.30 -25.56
N THR A 132 -20.67 0.53 -25.91
CA THR A 132 -20.79 1.45 -27.04
C THR A 132 -20.60 0.70 -28.35
N ARG A 133 -21.23 1.16 -29.44
CA ARG A 133 -21.10 0.54 -30.77
C ARG A 133 -19.64 0.36 -31.22
N ARG A 134 -18.78 1.31 -30.87
CA ARG A 134 -17.34 1.28 -31.18
C ARG A 134 -16.60 0.10 -30.53
N ASN A 135 -17.09 -0.39 -29.39
CA ASN A 135 -16.43 -1.43 -28.59
C ASN A 135 -17.14 -2.79 -28.70
N ALA A 136 -18.00 -2.99 -29.69
CA ALA A 136 -18.78 -4.21 -29.86
C ALA A 136 -17.90 -5.48 -29.92
N ASP A 137 -16.80 -5.44 -30.69
CA ASP A 137 -15.89 -6.58 -30.82
C ASP A 137 -15.19 -6.92 -29.50
N ILE A 138 -14.79 -5.89 -28.73
CA ILE A 138 -14.17 -6.05 -27.40
C ILE A 138 -15.19 -6.65 -26.43
N ALA A 139 -16.44 -6.18 -26.46
CA ALA A 139 -17.51 -6.69 -25.62
C ALA A 139 -17.80 -8.17 -25.93
N HIS A 140 -17.87 -8.54 -27.21
CA HIS A 140 -18.04 -9.93 -27.62
C HIS A 140 -16.88 -10.83 -27.16
N SER A 141 -15.63 -10.39 -27.36
CA SER A 141 -14.44 -11.11 -26.89
C SER A 141 -14.45 -11.29 -25.36
N ARG A 142 -14.82 -10.25 -24.62
CA ARG A 142 -14.92 -10.30 -23.16
C ARG A 142 -16.05 -11.22 -22.69
N MET A 143 -17.18 -11.26 -23.40
CA MET A 143 -18.29 -12.17 -23.12
C MET A 143 -17.88 -13.65 -23.34
N GLN A 144 -17.12 -13.93 -24.40
CA GLN A 144 -16.56 -15.26 -24.63
C GLN A 144 -15.58 -15.67 -23.52
N ALA A 145 -14.69 -14.75 -23.11
CA ALA A 145 -13.77 -14.99 -22.01
C ALA A 145 -14.51 -15.25 -20.69
N LEU A 146 -15.55 -14.46 -20.38
CA LEU A 146 -16.40 -14.65 -19.20
C LEU A 146 -17.10 -16.01 -19.20
N ASN A 147 -17.71 -16.41 -20.32
CA ASN A 147 -18.33 -17.73 -20.44
C ASN A 147 -17.33 -18.88 -20.28
N LYS A 148 -16.07 -18.68 -20.72
CA LYS A 148 -15.02 -19.69 -20.57
C LYS A 148 -14.55 -19.85 -19.12
N VAL A 149 -14.52 -18.77 -18.34
CA VAL A 149 -14.08 -18.83 -16.92
C VAL A 149 -15.21 -19.13 -15.95
N SER A 150 -16.46 -18.78 -16.28
CA SER A 150 -17.63 -19.01 -15.43
C SER A 150 -17.91 -20.50 -15.21
N GLY A 151 -17.79 -21.32 -16.26
CA GLY A 151 -17.97 -22.77 -16.20
C GLY A 151 -17.06 -23.46 -15.17
N PRO A 152 -15.72 -23.31 -15.24
CA PRO A 152 -14.80 -23.82 -14.23
C PRO A 152 -15.05 -23.30 -12.82
N MET A 153 -15.62 -22.09 -12.69
CA MET A 153 -16.03 -21.50 -11.40
C MET A 153 -17.40 -22.01 -10.90
N GLY A 154 -18.08 -22.86 -11.66
CA GLY A 154 -19.41 -23.36 -11.33
C GLY A 154 -20.54 -22.35 -11.56
N ILE A 155 -20.25 -21.17 -12.12
CA ILE A 155 -21.24 -20.14 -12.42
C ILE A 155 -21.91 -20.51 -13.74
N GLN A 156 -23.17 -20.92 -13.69
CA GLN A 156 -23.99 -21.08 -14.88
C GLN A 156 -24.42 -19.72 -15.40
N MET A 157 -23.90 -19.34 -16.56
CA MET A 157 -24.15 -18.03 -17.16
C MET A 157 -25.00 -18.23 -18.42
N GLN A 158 -26.26 -17.83 -18.36
CA GLN A 158 -27.12 -17.77 -19.54
C GLN A 158 -26.72 -16.59 -20.41
N ARG A 159 -27.04 -16.65 -21.71
CA ARG A 159 -26.74 -15.56 -22.64
C ARG A 159 -27.40 -14.28 -22.15
N SER A 160 -26.64 -13.19 -22.11
CA SER A 160 -27.15 -11.85 -21.79
C SER A 160 -28.38 -11.57 -22.64
N GLY A 161 -29.52 -11.32 -21.99
CA GLY A 161 -30.66 -10.70 -22.65
C GLY A 161 -30.32 -9.27 -23.03
N MET A 162 -30.91 -8.79 -24.13
CA MET A 162 -31.00 -7.35 -24.39
C MET A 162 -32.07 -6.73 -23.49
#